data_AF-A0A2J8X7S2-F1
#
_entry.id   AF-A0A2J8X7S2-F1
#
_cell.length_a   1.000
_cell.length_b   1.000
_cell.length_c   1.000
_cell.angle_alpha   90.00
_cell.angle_beta   90.00
_cell.angle_gamma   90.00
#
_symmetry.space_group_name_H-M   'P 1'
#
loop_
_entity.id
_entity.type
_entity.pdbx_description
1 polymer ?
#
loop_
_entity_poly.entity_id
_entity_poly.type
_entity_poly.pdbx_seq_one_letter_code
_entity_poly.pdbx_strand_id
1 'polypeptide(L)'
;MESKGNKEILILGISAFIFLMLTVTELLDVSMELGCFLAGALISSQGPVVTEIATSIEPIRDFLAIVFFASIGLHVFPTFVAYELTVLVFLTLSVVVMKFLLAALVLSLILPRSSQYIKWIVSAGLAQVSEFSFVLGSRARRAGVISREVYLLILSVTTLSLLLAPVLWRAAISRPHLPTLALHIEGTEAFEPYRISIEGTEAFEP
;
A
#
# COMPACT_ATOMS: atom_id res chain seq x y z
N MET A 1 17.30 -18.05 26.04
CA MET A 1 15.88 -17.80 26.37
C MET A 1 15.53 -16.31 26.49
N GLU A 2 16.51 -15.40 26.61
CA GLU A 2 16.29 -13.94 26.77
C GLU A 2 15.66 -13.21 25.56
N SER A 3 15.76 -13.73 24.32
CA SER A 3 15.21 -13.02 23.14
C SER A 3 13.66 -13.04 23.05
N LYS A 4 12.97 -14.02 23.64
CA LYS A 4 11.49 -14.09 23.57
C LYS A 4 10.80 -13.02 24.41
N GLY A 5 11.34 -12.70 25.59
CA GLY A 5 10.75 -11.71 26.51
C GLY A 5 10.66 -10.30 25.92
N ASN A 6 11.67 -9.89 25.12
CA ASN A 6 11.64 -8.59 24.46
C ASN A 6 10.55 -8.47 23.39
N LYS A 7 10.24 -9.56 22.68
CA LYS A 7 9.23 -9.56 21.60
C LYS A 7 7.82 -9.38 22.13
N GLU A 8 7.48 -10.09 23.20
CA GLU A 8 6.15 -10.03 23.81
C GLU A 8 5.89 -8.63 24.40
N ILE A 9 6.88 -8.05 25.08
CA ILE A 9 6.81 -6.68 25.62
C ILE A 9 6.66 -5.66 24.50
N LEU A 10 7.40 -5.82 23.40
CA LEU A 10 7.33 -4.92 22.24
C LEU A 10 5.92 -4.94 21.60
N ILE A 11 5.36 -6.13 21.36
CA ILE A 11 4.01 -6.28 20.79
C ILE A 11 2.96 -5.69 21.73
N LEU A 12 3.07 -5.91 23.03
CA LEU A 12 2.20 -5.30 24.04
C LEU A 12 2.32 -3.78 24.03
N GLY A 13 3.54 -3.24 23.97
CA GLY A 13 3.80 -1.79 23.91
C GLY A 13 3.19 -1.13 22.67
N ILE A 14 3.32 -1.77 21.51
CA ILE A 14 2.71 -1.30 20.25
C ILE A 14 1.19 -1.35 20.32
N SER A 15 0.64 -2.45 20.84
CA SER A 15 -0.81 -2.59 21.00
C SER A 15 -1.36 -1.51 21.92
N ALA A 16 -0.69 -1.28 23.06
CA ALA A 16 -1.04 -0.21 23.99
C ALA A 16 -0.95 1.17 23.33
N PHE A 17 0.07 1.42 22.51
CA PHE A 17 0.22 2.67 21.77
C PHE A 17 -0.89 2.88 20.74
N ILE A 18 -1.30 1.82 20.02
CA ILE A 18 -2.43 1.87 19.08
C ILE A 18 -3.73 2.21 19.84
N PHE A 19 -4.00 1.55 20.96
CA PHE A 19 -5.18 1.85 21.80
C PHE A 19 -5.16 3.27 22.37
N LEU A 20 -3.99 3.77 22.76
CA LEU A 20 -3.81 5.14 23.21
C LEU A 20 -4.14 6.13 22.08
N MET A 21 -3.63 5.91 20.87
CA MET A 21 -3.93 6.76 19.72
C MET A 21 -5.41 6.70 19.32
N LEU A 22 -6.03 5.52 19.39
CA LEU A 22 -7.48 5.36 19.19
C LEU A 22 -8.27 6.21 20.19
N THR A 23 -7.94 6.11 21.47
CA THR A 23 -8.57 6.89 22.55
C THR A 23 -8.42 8.39 22.29
N VAL A 24 -7.21 8.84 21.95
CA VAL A 24 -6.96 10.24 21.61
C VAL A 24 -7.82 10.70 20.43
N THR A 25 -7.90 9.92 19.34
CA THR A 25 -8.73 10.29 18.19
C THR A 25 -10.22 10.29 18.49
N GLU A 26 -10.68 9.40 19.37
CA GLU A 26 -12.07 9.37 19.84
C GLU A 26 -12.41 10.61 20.66
N LEU A 27 -11.51 11.05 21.57
CA LEU A 27 -11.71 12.30 22.33
C LEU A 27 -11.72 13.56 21.44
N LEU A 28 -11.06 13.50 20.28
CA LEU A 28 -11.01 14.60 19.32
C LEU A 28 -12.17 14.56 18.30
N ASP A 29 -13.09 13.59 18.41
CA ASP A 29 -14.17 13.33 17.43
C ASP A 29 -13.64 13.13 15.99
N VAL A 30 -12.42 12.57 15.86
CA VAL A 30 -11.80 12.25 14.56
C VAL A 30 -11.98 10.76 14.25
N SER A 31 -11.89 10.39 12.98
CA SER A 31 -11.96 8.99 12.52
C SER A 31 -10.91 8.13 13.23
N MET A 32 -11.35 7.06 13.91
CA MET A 32 -10.48 6.08 14.59
C MET A 32 -9.41 5.50 13.65
N GLU A 33 -9.74 5.37 12.38
CA GLU A 33 -8.88 4.78 11.36
C GLU A 33 -7.67 5.67 11.05
N LEU A 34 -7.82 7.00 11.19
CA LEU A 34 -6.70 7.93 11.14
C LEU A 34 -5.76 7.74 12.34
N GLY A 35 -6.30 7.50 13.53
CA GLY A 35 -5.53 7.27 14.75
C GLY A 35 -4.65 6.02 14.65
N CYS A 36 -5.23 4.92 14.15
CA CYS A 36 -4.49 3.69 13.89
C CYS A 36 -3.41 3.88 12.80
N PHE A 37 -3.72 4.59 11.71
CA PHE A 37 -2.76 4.89 10.65
C PHE A 37 -1.58 5.73 11.18
N LEU A 38 -1.86 6.77 11.96
CA LEU A 38 -0.85 7.63 12.54
C LEU A 38 0.02 6.86 13.56
N ALA A 39 -0.58 6.01 14.38
CA ALA A 39 0.15 5.12 15.27
C ALA A 39 1.17 4.25 14.49
N GLY A 40 0.72 3.62 13.41
CA GLY A 40 1.58 2.83 12.52
C GLY A 40 2.69 3.66 11.86
N ALA A 41 2.38 4.86 11.38
CA ALA A 41 3.36 5.76 10.76
C ALA A 41 4.45 6.18 11.77
N LEU A 42 4.08 6.48 13.01
CA LEU A 42 5.03 6.81 14.07
C LEU A 42 5.91 5.62 14.43
N ILE A 43 5.34 4.41 14.51
CA ILE A 43 6.11 3.18 14.74
C ILE A 43 7.09 2.94 13.58
N SER A 44 6.70 3.21 12.34
CA SER A 44 7.54 2.99 11.16
C SER A 44 8.85 3.81 11.16
N SER A 45 8.91 4.90 11.93
CA SER A 45 10.15 5.69 12.09
C SER A 45 11.17 5.10 13.08
N GLN A 46 10.84 4.02 13.80
CA GLN A 46 11.66 3.43 14.88
C GLN A 46 12.81 2.52 14.40
N GLY A 47 13.31 2.70 13.16
CA GLY A 47 14.51 2.04 12.65
C GLY A 47 14.50 0.50 12.74
N PRO A 48 15.53 -0.15 13.32
CA PRO A 48 15.73 -1.61 13.24
C PRO A 48 14.63 -2.45 13.92
N VAL A 49 13.90 -1.87 14.87
CA VAL A 49 12.79 -2.54 15.58
C VAL A 49 11.59 -2.79 14.65
N VAL A 50 11.43 -1.95 13.61
CA VAL A 50 10.32 -2.05 12.65
C VAL A 50 10.35 -3.35 11.86
N THR A 51 11.54 -3.85 11.51
CA THR A 51 11.68 -5.10 10.74
C THR A 51 11.18 -6.32 11.53
N GLU A 52 11.45 -6.35 12.84
CA GLU A 52 10.99 -7.42 13.72
C GLU A 52 9.47 -7.39 13.94
N ILE A 53 8.89 -6.18 14.03
CA ILE A 53 7.45 -5.97 14.12
C ILE A 53 6.77 -6.37 12.79
N ALA A 54 7.33 -5.94 11.67
CA ALA A 54 6.76 -6.16 10.34
C ALA A 54 6.64 -7.66 10.04
N THR A 55 7.70 -8.42 10.31
CA THR A 55 7.70 -9.90 10.13
C THR A 55 6.71 -10.61 11.06
N SER A 56 6.47 -10.06 12.26
CA SER A 56 5.51 -10.64 13.21
C SER A 56 4.05 -10.35 12.82
N ILE A 57 3.77 -9.19 12.21
CA ILE A 57 2.41 -8.74 11.85
C ILE A 57 2.04 -9.13 10.40
N GLU A 58 3.01 -9.37 9.53
CA GLU A 58 2.83 -9.78 8.13
C GLU A 58 1.72 -10.84 7.92
N PRO A 59 1.71 -12.00 8.60
CA PRO A 59 0.66 -13.00 8.39
C PRO A 59 -0.74 -12.49 8.79
N ILE A 60 -0.82 -11.65 9.82
CA ILE A 60 -2.09 -11.05 10.27
C ILE A 60 -2.56 -10.01 9.25
N ARG A 61 -1.66 -9.16 8.78
CA ARG A 61 -1.92 -8.16 7.73
C ARG A 61 -2.46 -8.82 6.48
N ASP A 62 -1.83 -9.90 6.03
CA ASP A 62 -2.20 -10.58 4.79
C ASP A 62 -3.57 -11.27 4.94
N PHE A 63 -3.84 -11.92 6.07
CA PHE A 63 -5.16 -12.46 6.38
C PHE A 63 -6.24 -11.36 6.42
N LEU A 64 -6.00 -10.25 7.11
CA LEU A 64 -6.93 -9.13 7.20
C LEU A 64 -7.16 -8.48 5.83
N ALA A 65 -6.13 -8.39 4.98
CA ALA A 65 -6.26 -7.88 3.62
C ALA A 65 -7.17 -8.77 2.77
N ILE A 66 -7.04 -10.10 2.85
CA ILE A 66 -7.93 -11.04 2.14
C ILE A 66 -9.38 -10.85 2.58
N VAL A 67 -9.63 -10.79 3.89
CA VAL A 67 -10.98 -10.59 4.44
C VAL A 67 -11.55 -9.22 4.02
N PHE A 68 -10.73 -8.18 4.03
CA PHE A 68 -11.11 -6.84 3.60
C PHE A 68 -11.52 -6.80 2.13
N PHE A 69 -10.70 -7.34 1.23
CA PHE A 69 -11.03 -7.39 -0.20
C PHE A 69 -12.23 -8.28 -0.50
N ALA A 70 -12.39 -9.41 0.20
CA ALA A 70 -13.58 -10.25 0.10
C ALA A 70 -14.85 -9.49 0.53
N SER A 71 -14.77 -8.74 1.63
CA SER A 71 -15.87 -7.91 2.14
C SER A 71 -16.28 -6.79 1.17
N ILE A 72 -15.30 -6.10 0.57
CA ILE A 72 -15.56 -5.09 -0.47
C ILE A 72 -16.29 -5.71 -1.66
N GLY A 73 -15.84 -6.89 -2.11
CA GLY A 73 -16.49 -7.62 -3.20
C GLY A 73 -17.96 -7.92 -2.89
N LEU A 74 -18.27 -8.31 -1.65
CA LEU A 74 -19.64 -8.57 -1.20
C LEU A 74 -20.51 -7.30 -1.09
N HIS A 75 -19.88 -6.17 -0.75
CA HIS A 75 -20.57 -4.89 -0.59
C HIS A 75 -20.96 -4.23 -1.92
N VAL A 76 -20.36 -4.65 -3.03
CA VAL A 76 -20.70 -4.17 -4.38
C VAL A 76 -21.96 -4.89 -4.87
N PHE A 77 -23.01 -4.12 -5.16
CA PHE A 77 -24.25 -4.66 -5.71
C PHE A 77 -24.13 -4.79 -7.25
N PRO A 78 -24.03 -6.02 -7.80
CA PRO A 78 -23.78 -6.23 -9.22
C PRO A 78 -24.93 -5.70 -10.10
N THR A 79 -26.17 -5.72 -9.59
CA THR A 79 -27.34 -5.17 -10.28
C THR A 79 -27.26 -3.66 -10.45
N PHE A 80 -26.81 -2.94 -9.43
CA PHE A 80 -26.61 -1.49 -9.48
C PHE A 80 -25.49 -1.12 -10.46
N VAL A 81 -24.38 -1.85 -10.42
CA VAL A 81 -23.25 -1.66 -11.34
C VAL A 81 -23.66 -1.91 -12.79
N ALA A 82 -24.47 -2.94 -13.05
CA ALA A 82 -24.94 -3.25 -14.40
C ALA A 82 -25.89 -2.17 -14.94
N TYR A 83 -26.76 -1.62 -14.09
CA TYR A 83 -27.73 -0.60 -14.48
C TYR A 83 -27.06 0.77 -14.76
N GLU A 84 -26.14 1.20 -13.88
CA GLU A 84 -25.45 2.49 -13.97
C GLU A 84 -24.06 2.40 -14.62
N LEU A 85 -23.80 1.34 -15.39
CA LEU A 85 -22.45 1.01 -15.87
C LEU A 85 -21.78 2.17 -16.61
N THR A 86 -22.53 2.87 -17.45
CA THR A 86 -22.02 4.02 -18.23
C THR A 86 -21.55 5.15 -17.32
N VAL A 87 -22.37 5.54 -16.33
CA VAL A 87 -22.04 6.59 -15.36
C VAL A 87 -20.83 6.18 -14.55
N LEU A 88 -20.79 4.92 -14.12
CA LEU A 88 -19.73 4.39 -13.28
C LEU A 88 -18.38 4.33 -14.00
N VAL A 89 -18.35 3.82 -15.23
CA VAL A 89 -17.13 3.77 -16.05
C VAL A 89 -16.63 5.18 -16.34
N PHE A 90 -17.52 6.11 -16.70
CA PHE A 90 -17.15 7.50 -16.94
C PHE A 90 -16.58 8.16 -15.68
N LEU A 91 -17.23 7.98 -14.54
CA LEU A 91 -16.79 8.57 -13.27
C LEU A 91 -15.45 7.96 -12.81
N THR A 92 -15.29 6.64 -12.87
CA THR A 92 -14.03 5.97 -12.54
C THR A 92 -12.89 6.44 -13.45
N LEU A 93 -13.10 6.43 -14.78
CA LEU A 93 -12.07 6.85 -15.72
C LEU A 93 -11.70 8.33 -15.53
N SER A 94 -12.72 9.19 -15.35
CA SER A 94 -12.52 10.61 -15.07
C SER A 94 -11.67 10.83 -13.82
N VAL A 95 -12.02 10.19 -12.70
CA VAL A 95 -11.26 10.32 -11.45
C VAL A 95 -9.82 9.81 -11.59
N VAL A 96 -9.63 8.63 -12.19
CA VAL A 96 -8.30 8.03 -12.36
C VAL A 96 -7.42 8.89 -13.26
N VAL A 97 -7.94 9.33 -14.42
CA VAL A 97 -7.21 10.17 -15.38
C VAL A 97 -6.91 11.53 -14.78
N MET A 98 -7.87 12.17 -14.11
CA MET A 98 -7.66 13.48 -13.47
C MET A 98 -6.58 13.41 -12.39
N LYS A 99 -6.64 12.40 -11.50
CA LYS A 99 -5.63 12.22 -10.45
C LYS A 99 -4.25 11.95 -11.05
N PHE A 100 -4.19 11.11 -12.08
CA PHE A 100 -2.95 10.80 -12.79
C PHE A 100 -2.33 12.02 -13.45
N LEU A 101 -3.12 12.80 -14.19
CA LEU A 101 -2.65 14.02 -14.86
C LEU A 101 -2.20 15.07 -13.85
N LEU A 102 -2.95 15.24 -12.76
CA LEU A 102 -2.58 16.17 -11.69
C LEU A 102 -1.27 15.75 -11.02
N ALA A 103 -1.12 14.47 -10.67
CA ALA A 103 0.12 13.94 -10.11
C ALA A 103 1.29 14.13 -11.08
N ALA A 104 1.11 13.80 -12.35
CA ALA A 104 2.13 13.96 -13.37
C ALA A 104 2.53 15.43 -13.58
N LEU A 105 1.56 16.36 -13.52
CA LEU A 105 1.80 17.79 -13.61
C LEU A 105 2.62 18.29 -12.42
N VAL A 106 2.19 17.97 -11.20
CA VAL A 106 2.88 18.37 -9.96
C VAL A 106 4.30 17.81 -9.94
N LEU A 107 4.48 16.52 -10.24
CA LEU A 107 5.81 15.92 -10.30
C LEU A 107 6.65 16.49 -11.44
N SER A 108 6.06 16.97 -12.54
CA SER A 108 6.81 17.63 -13.60
C SER A 108 7.34 19.02 -13.21
N LEU A 109 6.77 19.66 -12.19
CA LEU A 109 7.23 20.94 -11.66
C LEU A 109 8.32 20.75 -10.60
N ILE A 110 8.23 19.68 -9.81
CA ILE A 110 9.16 19.41 -8.69
C ILE A 110 10.39 18.64 -9.18
N LEU A 111 10.22 17.69 -10.09
CA LEU A 111 11.24 16.70 -10.44
C LEU A 111 11.97 17.09 -11.73
N PRO A 112 13.32 16.94 -11.79
CA PRO A 112 14.08 17.22 -13.00
C PRO A 112 13.67 16.30 -14.16
N ARG A 113 13.79 16.80 -15.39
CA ARG A 113 13.37 16.09 -16.62
C ARG A 113 14.04 14.73 -16.82
N SER A 114 15.17 14.47 -16.18
CA SER A 114 15.85 13.16 -16.21
C SER A 114 15.07 12.04 -15.51
N SER A 115 14.09 12.36 -14.65
CA SER A 115 13.37 11.39 -13.82
C SER A 115 11.94 11.13 -14.31
N GLN A 116 11.75 11.05 -15.64
CA GLN A 116 10.42 10.78 -16.20
C GLN A 116 9.86 9.44 -15.75
N TYR A 117 10.70 8.41 -15.64
CA TYR A 117 10.29 7.08 -15.20
C TYR A 117 9.65 7.09 -13.80
N ILE A 118 10.32 7.71 -12.82
CA ILE A 118 9.79 7.84 -11.45
C ILE A 118 8.47 8.63 -11.46
N LYS A 119 8.39 9.70 -12.26
CA LYS A 119 7.16 10.47 -12.42
C LYS A 119 5.98 9.60 -12.87
N TRP A 120 6.16 8.78 -13.90
CA TRP A 120 5.08 7.93 -14.43
C TRP A 120 4.62 6.88 -13.42
N ILE A 121 5.56 6.22 -12.75
CA ILE A 121 5.25 5.18 -11.74
C ILE A 121 4.52 5.77 -10.54
N VAL A 122 5.03 6.87 -9.98
CA VAL A 122 4.41 7.52 -8.83
C VAL A 122 3.04 8.07 -9.20
N SER A 123 2.89 8.67 -10.39
CA SER A 123 1.59 9.16 -10.86
C SER A 123 0.59 8.01 -11.06
N ALA A 124 1.04 6.87 -11.60
CA ALA A 124 0.21 5.67 -11.75
C ALA A 124 -0.22 5.10 -10.40
N GLY A 125 0.68 5.02 -9.42
CA GLY A 125 0.36 4.58 -8.06
C GLY A 125 -0.63 5.50 -7.34
N LEU A 126 -0.53 6.82 -7.55
CA LEU A 126 -1.43 7.81 -6.92
C LEU A 126 -2.79 7.91 -7.61
N ALA A 127 -2.93 7.44 -8.85
CA ALA A 127 -4.16 7.58 -9.64
C ALA A 127 -5.32 6.76 -9.08
N GLN A 128 -5.04 5.61 -8.45
CA GLN A 128 -6.06 4.75 -7.86
C GLN A 128 -6.77 5.44 -6.69
N VAL A 129 -8.08 5.22 -6.56
CA VAL A 129 -8.82 5.57 -5.35
C VAL A 129 -8.46 4.60 -4.22
N SER A 130 -8.09 5.14 -3.06
CA SER A 130 -7.73 4.33 -1.88
C SER A 130 -8.98 3.69 -1.27
N GLU A 131 -8.78 2.49 -0.71
CA GLU A 131 -9.78 1.72 0.02
C GLU A 131 -10.22 2.41 1.32
N PHE A 132 -9.42 3.35 1.81
CA PHE A 132 -9.82 4.24 2.91
C PHE A 132 -11.11 5.04 2.59
N SER A 133 -11.41 5.25 1.31
CA SER A 133 -12.65 5.90 0.86
C SER A 133 -13.90 5.12 1.27
N PHE A 134 -13.81 3.78 1.39
CA PHE A 134 -14.93 2.95 1.85
C PHE A 134 -15.24 3.21 3.32
N VAL A 135 -14.20 3.28 4.13
CA VAL A 135 -14.28 3.55 5.56
C VAL A 135 -14.90 4.93 5.78
N LEU A 136 -14.33 5.96 5.15
CA LEU A 136 -14.86 7.33 5.23
C LEU A 136 -16.28 7.43 4.69
N GLY A 137 -16.59 6.79 3.56
CA GLY A 137 -17.94 6.77 2.99
C GLY A 137 -18.96 6.12 3.92
N SER A 138 -18.59 5.01 4.58
CA SER A 138 -19.45 4.35 5.56
C SER A 138 -19.75 5.25 6.77
N ARG A 139 -18.72 5.94 7.29
CA ARG A 139 -18.89 6.93 8.37
C ARG A 139 -19.76 8.10 7.93
N ALA A 140 -19.50 8.68 6.75
CA ALA A 140 -20.27 9.78 6.20
C ALA A 140 -21.74 9.42 6.01
N ARG A 141 -22.03 8.19 5.55
CA ARG A 141 -23.40 7.67 5.43
C ARG A 141 -24.06 7.53 6.80
N ARG A 142 -23.36 6.98 7.80
CA ARG A 142 -23.88 6.85 9.17
C ARG A 142 -24.16 8.21 9.82
N ALA A 143 -23.35 9.22 9.50
CA ALA A 143 -23.53 10.60 9.95
C ALA A 143 -24.64 11.35 9.17
N GLY A 144 -25.25 10.73 8.16
CA GLY A 144 -26.29 11.36 7.34
C GLY A 144 -25.77 12.42 6.36
N VAL A 145 -24.46 12.52 6.16
CA VAL A 145 -23.83 13.49 5.24
C VAL A 145 -24.04 13.12 3.78
N ILE A 146 -24.08 11.82 3.48
CA ILE A 146 -24.30 11.30 2.13
C ILE A 146 -25.48 10.33 2.08
N SER A 147 -26.18 10.32 0.93
CA SER A 147 -27.26 9.38 0.67
C SER A 147 -26.73 7.96 0.40
N ARG A 148 -27.63 6.99 0.40
CA ARG A 148 -27.28 5.59 0.09
C ARG A 148 -26.78 5.45 -1.35
N GLU A 149 -27.37 6.18 -2.28
CA GLU A 149 -27.03 6.16 -3.70
C GLU A 149 -25.60 6.68 -3.91
N VAL A 150 -25.24 7.78 -3.25
CA VAL A 150 -23.87 8.32 -3.27
C VAL A 150 -22.88 7.34 -2.66
N TYR A 151 -23.24 6.69 -1.56
CA TYR A 151 -22.41 5.64 -0.96
C TYR A 151 -22.17 4.46 -1.92
N LEU A 152 -23.20 4.02 -2.64
CA LEU A 152 -23.08 2.96 -3.65
C LEU A 152 -22.22 3.38 -4.86
N LEU A 153 -22.32 4.64 -5.28
CA LEU A 153 -21.45 5.20 -6.32
C LEU A 153 -19.98 5.22 -5.87
N ILE A 154 -19.69 5.73 -4.67
CA ILE A 154 -18.33 5.75 -4.11
C ILE A 154 -17.78 4.32 -4.00
N LEU A 155 -18.59 3.39 -3.49
CA LEU A 155 -18.21 1.98 -3.39
C LEU A 155 -17.80 1.43 -4.76
N SER A 156 -18.67 1.57 -5.75
CA SER A 156 -18.49 0.94 -7.04
C SER A 156 -17.36 1.59 -7.84
N VAL A 157 -17.21 2.91 -7.77
CA VAL A 157 -16.08 3.64 -8.38
C VAL A 157 -14.74 3.23 -7.78
N THR A 158 -14.67 3.10 -6.45
CA THR A 158 -13.44 2.68 -5.76
C THR A 158 -13.07 1.25 -6.14
N THR A 159 -14.04 0.33 -6.16
CA THR A 159 -13.79 -1.06 -6.59
C THR A 159 -13.33 -1.15 -8.04
N LEU A 160 -13.98 -0.43 -8.97
CA LEU A 160 -13.53 -0.39 -10.36
C LEU A 160 -12.12 0.22 -10.48
N SER A 161 -11.83 1.27 -9.71
CA SER A 161 -10.50 1.88 -9.69
C SER A 161 -9.42 0.91 -9.19
N LEU A 162 -9.72 0.11 -8.16
CA LEU A 162 -8.84 -0.95 -7.65
C LEU A 162 -8.56 -2.01 -8.71
N LEU A 163 -9.59 -2.44 -9.45
CA LEU A 163 -9.44 -3.38 -10.56
C LEU A 163 -8.60 -2.80 -11.71
N LEU A 164 -8.68 -1.50 -11.96
CA LEU A 164 -7.86 -0.81 -12.98
C LEU A 164 -6.41 -0.58 -12.53
N ALA A 165 -6.13 -0.50 -11.24
CA ALA A 165 -4.80 -0.20 -10.70
C ALA A 165 -3.67 -1.11 -11.22
N PRO A 166 -3.76 -2.46 -11.21
CA PRO A 166 -2.71 -3.32 -11.73
C PRO A 166 -2.48 -3.13 -13.23
N VAL A 167 -3.53 -2.85 -13.99
CA VAL A 167 -3.42 -2.56 -15.44
C VAL A 167 -2.66 -1.26 -15.66
N LEU A 168 -2.99 -0.21 -14.89
CA LEU A 168 -2.32 1.08 -14.97
C LEU A 168 -0.84 0.97 -14.56
N TRP A 169 -0.54 0.19 -13.52
CA TRP A 169 0.83 -0.07 -13.07
C TRP A 169 1.65 -0.81 -14.13
N ARG A 170 1.08 -1.87 -14.74
CA ARG A 170 1.72 -2.57 -15.86
C ARG A 170 1.96 -1.64 -17.04
N ALA A 171 0.98 -0.81 -17.40
CA ALA A 171 1.13 0.17 -18.49
C ALA A 171 2.21 1.23 -18.20
N ALA A 172 2.35 1.66 -16.94
CA ALA A 172 3.38 2.60 -16.52
C ALA A 172 4.79 2.00 -16.61
N ILE A 173 4.96 0.73 -16.21
CA ILE A 173 6.22 0.00 -16.30
C ILE A 173 6.58 -0.34 -17.75
N SER A 174 5.59 -0.71 -18.58
CA SER A 174 5.82 -1.10 -19.98
C SER A 174 6.24 0.06 -20.91
N ARG A 175 6.19 1.33 -20.48
CA ARG A 175 6.73 2.43 -21.28
C ARG A 175 8.26 2.48 -21.15
N PRO A 176 9.02 2.13 -22.20
CA PRO A 176 10.46 2.05 -22.10
C PRO A 176 11.04 3.44 -22.33
N HIS A 177 11.44 4.13 -21.26
CA HIS A 177 12.51 5.13 -21.32
C HIS A 177 13.60 4.66 -20.35
N LEU A 178 14.37 3.65 -20.76
CA LEU A 178 15.66 3.35 -20.15
C LEU A 178 16.66 4.43 -20.59
N PRO A 179 17.34 5.03 -19.62
CA PRO A 179 18.75 4.72 -19.52
C PRO A 179 19.09 4.15 -18.13
N THR A 180 19.69 2.96 -18.13
CA THR A 180 20.75 2.54 -17.19
C THR A 180 20.50 2.64 -15.67
N LEU A 181 19.49 1.93 -15.14
CA LEU A 181 19.49 1.51 -13.72
C LEU A 181 19.23 0.00 -13.50
N ALA A 182 19.17 -0.79 -14.57
CA ALA A 182 19.08 -2.25 -14.49
C ALA A 182 20.41 -2.92 -14.06
N LEU A 183 21.54 -2.19 -13.97
CA LEU A 183 22.83 -2.76 -13.55
C LEU A 183 23.08 -2.72 -12.02
N HIS A 184 22.10 -2.36 -11.20
CA HIS A 184 22.27 -2.40 -9.74
C HIS A 184 21.27 -3.28 -8.99
N ILE A 185 20.34 -3.93 -9.71
CA ILE A 185 19.40 -4.92 -9.14
C ILE A 185 19.54 -6.25 -9.89
N GLU A 186 20.78 -6.58 -10.24
CA GLU A 186 21.19 -7.92 -10.72
C GLU A 186 22.40 -8.41 -9.88
N GLY A 187 22.53 -7.89 -8.66
CA GLY A 187 23.57 -8.23 -7.68
C GLY A 187 23.03 -8.83 -6.39
N THR A 188 21.78 -9.29 -6.37
CA THR A 188 21.16 -9.93 -5.19
C THR A 188 20.52 -11.26 -5.55
N GLU A 189 21.27 -12.12 -6.24
CA GLU A 189 20.97 -13.55 -6.38
C GLU A 189 22.31 -14.32 -6.42
N ALA A 190 23.02 -14.37 -5.29
CA ALA A 190 24.01 -15.41 -5.00
C ALA A 190 24.24 -15.49 -3.48
N PHE A 191 23.28 -16.15 -2.83
CA PHE A 191 23.49 -16.77 -1.53
C PHE A 191 24.61 -17.81 -1.69
N GLU A 192 25.84 -17.47 -1.29
CA GLU A 192 26.98 -18.40 -1.28
C GLU A 192 26.93 -19.22 0.03
N PRO A 193 26.62 -20.53 0.04
CA PRO A 193 26.75 -21.33 1.23
C PRO A 193 28.21 -21.77 1.38
N TYR A 194 28.81 -21.41 2.52
CA TYR A 194 29.87 -22.14 3.23
C TYR A 194 30.55 -23.29 2.45
N ARG A 195 31.72 -23.02 1.87
CA ARG A 195 32.71 -24.05 1.53
C ARG A 195 33.99 -23.78 2.32
N ILE A 196 34.18 -24.52 3.40
CA ILE A 196 35.52 -24.75 3.94
C ILE A 196 36.24 -25.63 2.91
N SER A 197 37.25 -25.07 2.22
CA SER A 197 38.20 -25.85 1.44
C SER A 197 39.47 -25.99 2.27
N ILE A 198 39.70 -27.20 2.76
CA ILE A 198 40.96 -27.68 3.29
C ILE A 198 41.73 -28.16 2.06
N GLU A 199 42.67 -27.38 1.52
CA GLU A 199 43.72 -27.97 0.68
C GLU A 199 44.92 -27.03 0.56
N GLY A 200 45.94 -27.33 1.35
CA GLY A 200 47.30 -26.86 1.16
C GLY A 200 48.19 -28.09 0.99
N THR A 201 48.14 -28.70 -0.19
CA THR A 201 49.10 -29.70 -0.65
C THR A 201 49.40 -29.45 -2.13
N GLU A 202 50.44 -28.67 -2.40
CA GLU A 202 51.36 -28.85 -3.55
C GLU A 202 52.73 -28.39 -3.02
N ALA A 203 53.64 -29.33 -2.75
CA ALA A 203 54.65 -29.84 -3.68
C ALA A 203 55.86 -28.88 -3.85
N PHE A 204 57.01 -29.28 -3.30
CA PHE A 204 58.36 -28.79 -3.62
C PHE A 204 59.27 -30.02 -3.55
N GLU A 205 59.46 -30.73 -4.66
CA GLU A 205 60.59 -30.66 -5.62
C GLU A 205 61.70 -31.70 -5.28
N PRO A 206 62.55 -32.09 -6.25
CA PRO A 206 62.85 -33.49 -6.61
C PRO A 206 63.83 -34.26 -5.72
#